data_AF-A0AAN9MYN6-F1
#
_entry.id   AF-A0AAN9MYN6-F1
#
_cell.length_a   1.000
_cell.length_b   1.000
_cell.length_c   1.000
_cell.angle_alpha   90.00
_cell.angle_beta   90.00
_cell.angle_gamma   90.00
#
_symmetry.space_group_name_H-M   'P 1'
#
loop_
_entity.id
_entity.type
_entity.pdbx_description
1 polymer ?
#
loop_
_entity_poly.entity_id
_entity_poly.type
_entity_poly.pdbx_seq_one_letter_code
_entity_poly.pdbx_strand_id
1 'polypeptide(L)'
;MRKSTPSMSFFSLHILLLLLSCILFTPTQSSAGDLVDQICRKTPFYDLCSSILHSNPSTPKDDPKGMALIMVKDILANATDTLSYIEELIKQTSDQQLEQQLAFCAESYIPVVKYILPQAADAISQGRFGFASYCIFDAQKEVSACDKKFSSSNQSPLGDRNSIVQKLVDVAAAIVKLLLNG
;
A
#
# COMPACT_ATOMS: atom_id res chain seq x y z
N MET A 1 35.13 -57.96 31.38
CA MET A 1 34.14 -57.09 30.70
C MET A 1 33.61 -56.08 31.71
N ARG A 2 34.02 -54.81 31.62
CA ARG A 2 33.63 -53.75 32.57
C ARG A 2 32.49 -52.94 31.93
N LYS A 3 31.27 -53.06 32.45
CA LYS A 3 30.12 -52.27 31.99
C LYS A 3 30.20 -50.90 32.68
N SER A 4 30.46 -49.85 31.91
CA SER A 4 30.42 -48.47 32.39
C SER A 4 28.95 -48.04 32.52
N THR A 5 28.51 -47.77 33.74
CA THR A 5 27.22 -47.11 34.00
C THR A 5 27.38 -45.61 33.72
N PRO A 6 26.58 -45.02 32.80
CA PRO A 6 26.59 -43.57 32.63
C PRO A 6 25.97 -42.92 33.87
N SER A 7 26.69 -42.00 34.48
CA SER A 7 26.24 -41.25 35.65
C SER A 7 24.97 -40.46 35.32
N MET A 8 23.86 -40.81 35.97
CA MET A 8 22.53 -40.19 35.80
C MET A 8 22.53 -38.67 36.05
N SER A 9 23.57 -38.14 36.71
CA SER A 9 23.73 -36.72 37.01
C SER A 9 23.95 -35.85 35.76
N PHE A 10 24.62 -36.38 34.72
CA PHE A 10 24.91 -35.61 33.50
C PHE A 10 23.65 -35.40 32.63
N PHE A 11 22.77 -36.40 32.58
CA PHE A 11 21.51 -36.30 31.85
C PHE A 11 20.56 -35.27 32.46
N SER A 12 20.45 -35.23 33.79
CA SER A 12 19.63 -34.22 34.47
C SER A 12 20.14 -32.79 34.25
N LEU A 13 21.47 -32.58 34.20
CA LEU A 13 22.07 -31.27 33.95
C LEU A 13 21.81 -30.79 32.50
N HIS A 14 21.87 -31.69 31.51
CA HIS A 14 21.57 -31.36 30.12
C HIS A 14 20.10 -31.03 29.89
N ILE A 15 19.18 -31.74 30.56
CA ILE A 15 17.74 -31.43 30.50
C ILE A 15 17.47 -30.05 31.12
N LEU A 16 18.11 -29.71 32.25
CA LEU A 16 17.97 -28.40 32.88
C LEU A 16 18.50 -27.26 31.98
N LEU A 17 19.65 -27.47 31.32
CA LEU A 17 20.23 -26.50 30.37
C LEU A 17 19.35 -26.31 29.12
N LEU A 18 18.75 -27.38 28.59
CA LEU A 18 17.80 -27.31 27.48
C LEU A 18 16.51 -26.56 27.88
N LEU A 19 15.97 -26.81 29.07
CA LEU A 19 14.81 -26.08 29.59
C LEU A 19 15.11 -24.59 29.79
N LEU A 20 16.30 -24.23 30.29
CA LEU A 20 16.75 -22.84 30.38
C LEU A 20 16.86 -22.17 29.01
N SER A 21 17.34 -22.90 27.99
CA SER A 21 17.45 -22.39 26.62
C SER A 21 16.09 -22.09 25.98
N CYS A 22 15.04 -22.86 26.33
CA CYS A 22 13.67 -22.61 25.87
C CYS A 22 13.03 -21.38 26.52
N ILE A 23 13.42 -21.03 27.75
CA ILE A 23 12.92 -19.82 28.45
C ILE A 23 13.55 -18.55 27.86
N LEU A 24 14.80 -18.65 27.37
CA LEU A 24 15.51 -17.55 26.71
C LEU A 24 15.04 -17.30 25.25
N PHE A 25 14.35 -18.28 24.64
CA PHE A 25 13.68 -18.17 23.34
C PHE A 25 12.17 -17.97 23.49
N THR A 26 11.75 -17.11 24.43
CA THR A 26 10.44 -16.50 24.26
C THR A 26 10.54 -15.54 23.08
N PRO A 27 9.73 -15.67 22.00
CA PRO A 27 9.59 -14.57 21.08
C PRO A 27 9.08 -13.42 21.92
N THR A 28 9.85 -12.34 22.02
CA THR A 28 9.37 -11.08 22.55
C THR A 28 8.21 -10.66 21.64
N GLN A 29 6.99 -11.08 21.98
CA GLN A 29 5.79 -10.41 21.55
C GLN A 29 5.86 -9.05 22.21
N SER A 30 6.37 -8.05 21.48
CA SER A 30 6.11 -6.67 21.82
C SER A 30 4.59 -6.50 21.82
N SER A 31 4.01 -6.27 22.98
CA SER A 31 2.58 -6.07 23.19
C SER A 31 2.11 -4.68 22.72
N ALA A 32 2.63 -4.23 21.59
CA ALA A 32 2.05 -3.20 20.74
C ALA A 32 1.90 -3.90 19.38
N GLY A 33 0.67 -4.08 18.91
CA GLY A 33 0.44 -4.68 17.59
C GLY A 33 1.29 -3.97 16.54
N ASP A 34 1.75 -4.69 15.53
CA ASP A 34 2.48 -4.10 14.42
C ASP A 34 1.78 -2.81 13.93
N LEU A 35 2.53 -1.71 13.86
CA LEU A 35 1.95 -0.40 13.53
C LEU A 35 1.28 -0.42 12.15
N VAL A 36 1.80 -1.23 11.22
CA VAL A 36 1.16 -1.48 9.92
C VAL A 36 -0.24 -2.06 10.13
N ASP A 37 -0.39 -3.12 10.91
CA ASP A 37 -1.69 -3.72 11.25
C ASP A 37 -2.63 -2.68 11.90
N GLN A 38 -2.13 -1.89 12.85
CA GLN A 38 -2.94 -0.86 13.52
C GLN A 38 -3.47 0.21 12.55
N ILE A 39 -2.63 0.64 11.60
CA ILE A 39 -3.00 1.62 10.59
C ILE A 39 -3.97 1.00 9.59
N CYS A 40 -3.64 -0.16 9.02
CA CYS A 40 -4.47 -0.81 8.00
C CYS A 40 -5.85 -1.21 8.53
N ARG A 41 -6.01 -1.50 9.82
CA ARG A 41 -7.35 -1.71 10.42
C ARG A 41 -8.24 -0.47 10.40
N LYS A 42 -7.66 0.72 10.26
CA LYS A 42 -8.36 1.99 10.17
C LYS A 42 -8.51 2.48 8.72
N THR A 43 -8.08 1.70 7.74
CA THR A 43 -8.27 1.99 6.32
C THR A 43 -9.38 1.13 5.72
N PRO A 44 -10.02 1.56 4.63
CA PRO A 44 -10.70 0.61 3.75
C PRO A 44 -9.66 -0.40 3.19
N PHE A 45 -10.12 -1.56 2.73
CA PHE A 45 -9.28 -2.57 2.08
C PHE A 45 -8.03 -2.99 2.89
N TYR A 46 -8.24 -3.49 4.11
CA TYR A 46 -7.18 -3.94 5.02
C TYR A 46 -6.10 -4.79 4.32
N ASP A 47 -6.51 -5.81 3.56
CA ASP A 47 -5.56 -6.73 2.91
C ASP A 47 -4.67 -6.02 1.88
N LEU A 48 -5.21 -5.02 1.17
CA LEU A 48 -4.46 -4.22 0.20
C LEU A 48 -3.42 -3.36 0.92
N CYS A 49 -3.84 -2.63 1.96
CA CYS A 49 -2.94 -1.81 2.79
C CYS A 49 -1.82 -2.67 3.39
N SER A 50 -2.19 -3.79 4.01
CA SER A 50 -1.28 -4.72 4.67
C SER A 50 -0.27 -5.30 3.67
N SER A 51 -0.75 -5.78 2.53
CA SER A 51 0.11 -6.33 1.47
C SER A 51 1.16 -5.33 0.98
N ILE A 52 0.76 -4.08 0.70
CA ILE A 52 1.67 -3.05 0.19
C ILE A 52 2.72 -2.70 1.24
N LEU A 53 2.30 -2.44 2.48
CA LEU A 53 3.22 -2.00 3.53
C LEU A 53 4.16 -3.13 3.96
N HIS A 54 3.69 -4.38 4.06
CA HIS A 54 4.56 -5.49 4.44
C HIS A 54 5.51 -5.95 3.33
N SER A 55 5.08 -5.89 2.06
CA SER A 55 5.93 -6.30 0.94
C SER A 55 7.02 -5.27 0.60
N ASN A 56 6.86 -4.02 1.06
CA ASN A 56 7.85 -2.97 0.83
C ASN A 56 8.95 -2.99 1.90
N PRO A 57 10.22 -3.33 1.56
CA PRO A 57 11.31 -3.41 2.52
C PRO A 57 11.70 -2.04 3.11
N SER A 58 11.25 -0.94 2.50
CA SER A 58 11.49 0.42 2.98
C SER A 58 10.40 0.89 3.95
N THR A 59 9.40 0.06 4.27
CA THR A 59 8.36 0.41 5.23
C THR A 59 8.95 0.61 6.62
N PRO A 60 8.84 1.83 7.19
CA PRO A 60 9.33 2.09 8.53
C PRO A 60 8.39 1.44 9.54
N LYS A 61 8.97 0.85 10.60
CA LYS A 61 8.19 0.12 11.62
C LYS A 61 7.36 1.04 12.52
N ASP A 62 7.85 2.25 12.77
CA ASP A 62 7.29 3.16 13.78
C ASP A 62 6.96 4.56 13.22
N ASP A 63 6.82 4.71 11.90
CA ASP A 63 6.58 6.01 11.25
C ASP A 63 5.35 6.00 10.33
N PRO A 64 4.16 6.41 10.85
CA PRO A 64 2.93 6.51 10.06
C PRO A 64 3.05 7.45 8.85
N LYS A 65 3.88 8.49 8.93
CA LYS A 65 4.11 9.42 7.82
C LYS A 65 4.89 8.74 6.70
N GLY A 66 5.92 7.97 7.04
CA GLY A 66 6.65 7.16 6.08
C GLY A 66 5.78 6.08 5.42
N MET A 67 4.86 5.46 6.17
CA MET A 67 3.86 4.55 5.60
C MET A 67 2.91 5.25 4.61
N ALA A 68 2.45 6.46 4.94
CA ALA A 68 1.64 7.26 4.01
C ALA A 68 2.42 7.61 2.72
N LEU A 69 3.71 7.94 2.81
CA LEU A 69 4.56 8.17 1.64
C LEU A 69 4.69 6.94 0.74
N ILE A 70 4.79 5.74 1.33
CA ILE A 70 4.84 4.49 0.56
C ILE A 70 3.54 4.28 -0.20
N MET A 71 2.39 4.49 0.45
CA MET A 71 1.10 4.38 -0.22
C MET A 71 0.96 5.37 -1.39
N VAL A 72 1.40 6.63 -1.22
CA VAL A 72 1.38 7.60 -2.34
C VAL A 72 2.29 7.18 -3.49
N LYS A 73 3.46 6.61 -3.20
CA LYS A 73 4.37 6.09 -4.23
C LYS A 73 3.77 4.89 -4.97
N ASP A 74 3.05 4.02 -4.25
CA ASP A 74 2.37 2.87 -4.85
C ASP A 74 1.21 3.31 -5.77
N ILE A 75 0.42 4.30 -5.36
CA ILE A 75 -0.58 4.95 -6.22
C ILE A 75 0.08 5.53 -7.46
N LEU A 76 1.19 6.27 -7.30
CA LEU A 76 1.89 6.90 -8.42
C LEU A 76 2.39 5.86 -9.44
N ALA A 77 2.92 4.73 -8.98
CA ALA A 77 3.35 3.65 -9.86
C ALA A 77 2.17 3.07 -10.66
N ASN A 78 1.06 2.74 -9.99
CA ASN A 78 -0.13 2.19 -10.64
C ASN A 78 -0.80 3.19 -11.60
N ALA A 79 -0.84 4.48 -11.23
CA ALA A 79 -1.38 5.55 -12.07
C ALA A 79 -0.50 5.79 -13.30
N THR A 80 0.82 5.70 -13.16
CA THR A 80 1.78 5.83 -14.28
C THR A 80 1.66 4.67 -15.25
N ASP A 81 1.56 3.44 -14.74
CA ASP A 81 1.34 2.25 -15.57
C ASP A 81 -0.01 2.32 -16.29
N THR A 82 -1.05 2.77 -15.60
CA THR A 82 -2.39 2.96 -16.20
C THR A 82 -2.38 4.03 -17.29
N LEU A 83 -1.71 5.16 -17.07
CA LEU A 83 -1.55 6.20 -18.11
C LEU A 83 -0.83 5.64 -19.33
N SER A 84 0.27 4.92 -19.13
CA SER A 84 1.04 4.31 -20.23
C SER A 84 0.19 3.31 -21.02
N TYR A 85 -0.64 2.53 -20.33
CA TYR A 85 -1.59 1.60 -20.95
C TYR A 85 -2.66 2.32 -21.76
N ILE A 86 -3.22 3.43 -21.24
CA ILE A 86 -4.18 4.27 -21.97
C ILE A 86 -3.56 4.81 -23.26
N GLU A 87 -2.36 5.39 -23.17
CA GLU A 87 -1.64 5.94 -24.33
C GLU A 87 -1.36 4.88 -25.40
N GLU A 88 -1.11 3.63 -25.00
CA GLU A 88 -0.92 2.53 -25.93
C GLU A 88 -2.22 2.09 -26.60
N LEU A 89 -3.32 1.99 -25.85
CA LEU A 89 -4.64 1.69 -26.41
C LEU A 89 -5.09 2.74 -27.44
N ILE A 90 -4.80 4.01 -27.20
CA ILE A 90 -5.09 5.11 -28.14
C ILE A 90 -4.41 4.88 -29.50
N LYS A 91 -3.15 4.43 -29.51
CA LYS A 91 -2.41 4.17 -30.75
C LYS A 91 -2.94 2.96 -31.52
N GLN A 92 -3.59 2.03 -30.83
CA GLN A 92 -4.02 0.73 -31.39
C GLN A 92 -5.48 0.74 -31.85
N THR A 93 -6.33 1.58 -31.25
CA THR A 93 -7.75 1.62 -31.59
C THR A 93 -7.99 2.33 -32.91
N SER A 94 -8.93 1.82 -33.70
CA SER A 94 -9.56 2.53 -34.82
C SER A 94 -11.00 2.95 -34.52
N ASP A 95 -11.53 2.59 -33.34
CA ASP A 95 -12.83 3.02 -32.86
C ASP A 95 -12.72 4.43 -32.28
N GLN A 96 -13.37 5.39 -32.96
CA GLN A 96 -13.33 6.81 -32.62
C GLN A 96 -13.98 7.10 -31.26
N GLN A 97 -15.03 6.37 -30.87
CA GLN A 97 -15.68 6.57 -29.58
C GLN A 97 -14.74 6.09 -28.46
N LEU A 98 -14.12 4.91 -28.64
CA LEU A 98 -13.15 4.39 -27.70
C LEU A 98 -11.94 5.32 -27.58
N GLU A 99 -11.42 5.82 -28.70
CA GLU A 99 -10.31 6.78 -28.71
C GLU A 99 -10.63 8.04 -27.90
N GLN A 100 -11.83 8.61 -28.07
CA GLN A 100 -12.28 9.78 -27.30
C GLN A 100 -12.41 9.50 -25.79
N GLN A 101 -12.89 8.32 -25.42
CA GLN A 101 -13.01 7.93 -24.02
C GLN A 101 -11.62 7.74 -23.38
N LEU A 102 -10.68 7.12 -24.12
CA LEU A 102 -9.31 6.93 -23.68
C LEU A 102 -8.55 8.25 -23.58
N ALA A 103 -8.71 9.15 -24.55
CA ALA A 103 -8.08 10.48 -24.53
C ALA A 103 -8.53 11.29 -23.30
N PHE A 104 -9.83 11.26 -22.98
CA PHE A 104 -10.35 11.87 -21.75
C PHE A 104 -9.69 11.27 -20.50
N CYS A 105 -9.55 9.95 -20.43
CA CYS A 105 -8.86 9.30 -19.33
C CYS A 105 -7.38 9.69 -19.24
N ALA A 106 -6.67 9.81 -20.37
CA ALA A 106 -5.28 10.28 -20.36
C ALA A 106 -5.19 11.70 -19.79
N GLU A 107 -6.09 12.61 -20.21
CA GLU A 107 -6.17 13.98 -19.67
C GLU A 107 -6.40 14.01 -18.16
N SER A 108 -7.19 13.08 -17.61
CA SER A 108 -7.37 12.93 -16.16
C SER A 108 -6.16 12.33 -15.45
N TYR A 109 -5.48 11.33 -16.02
CA TYR A 109 -4.34 10.66 -15.38
C TYR A 109 -3.04 11.48 -15.45
N ILE A 110 -2.84 12.30 -16.50
CA ILE A 110 -1.64 13.14 -16.65
C ILE A 110 -1.38 14.04 -15.42
N PRO A 111 -2.34 14.85 -14.91
CA PRO A 111 -2.11 15.68 -13.74
C PRO A 111 -1.93 14.84 -12.47
N VAL A 112 -2.63 13.72 -12.35
CA VAL A 112 -2.47 12.77 -11.23
C VAL A 112 -1.02 12.33 -11.09
N VAL A 113 -0.42 11.91 -12.20
CA VAL A 113 0.96 11.41 -12.26
C VAL A 113 1.98 12.55 -12.15
N LYS A 114 1.82 13.64 -12.92
CA LYS A 114 2.85 14.68 -13.04
C LYS A 114 2.88 15.66 -11.88
N TYR A 115 1.74 15.91 -11.23
CA TYR A 115 1.61 17.01 -10.28
C TYR A 115 1.00 16.57 -8.96
N ILE A 116 -0.20 15.97 -8.98
CA ILE A 116 -1.01 15.78 -7.79
C ILE A 116 -0.36 14.81 -6.80
N LEU A 117 0.03 13.61 -7.23
CA LEU A 117 0.66 12.62 -6.33
C LEU A 117 2.07 13.03 -5.88
N PRO A 118 2.94 13.61 -6.75
CA PRO A 118 4.20 14.22 -6.30
C PRO A 118 3.99 15.32 -5.24
N GLN A 119 3.00 16.18 -5.42
CA GLN A 119 2.65 17.21 -4.43
C GLN A 119 2.12 16.62 -3.12
N ALA A 120 1.31 15.55 -3.19
CA ALA A 120 0.87 14.83 -2.01
C ALA A 120 2.06 14.26 -1.22
N ALA A 121 3.03 13.63 -1.91
CA ALA A 121 4.23 13.09 -1.30
C ALA A 121 5.10 14.18 -0.66
N ASP A 122 5.29 15.32 -1.33
CA ASP A 122 6.00 16.47 -0.76
C ASP A 122 5.26 17.03 0.47
N ALA A 123 3.94 17.18 0.39
CA ALA A 123 3.11 17.66 1.49
C ALA A 123 3.19 16.74 2.72
N ILE A 124 3.10 15.42 2.54
CA ILE A 124 3.30 14.44 3.62
C ILE A 124 4.70 14.58 4.21
N SER A 125 5.74 14.68 3.37
CA SER A 125 7.13 14.83 3.78
C SER A 125 7.37 16.09 4.63
N GLN A 126 6.61 17.16 4.36
CA GLN A 126 6.68 18.43 5.09
C GLN A 126 5.67 18.53 6.25
N GLY A 127 4.88 17.48 6.53
CA GLY A 127 3.86 17.50 7.57
C GLY A 127 2.62 18.35 7.24
N ARG A 128 2.46 18.77 5.98
CA ARG A 128 1.29 19.54 5.51
C ARG A 128 0.14 18.61 5.17
N PHE A 129 -0.36 17.87 6.16
CA PHE A 129 -1.36 16.81 5.94
C PHE A 129 -2.69 17.32 5.38
N GLY A 130 -3.06 18.58 5.65
CA GLY A 130 -4.24 19.20 5.04
C GLY A 130 -4.11 19.33 3.51
N PHE A 131 -2.94 19.76 3.05
CA PHE A 131 -2.67 19.85 1.60
C PHE A 131 -2.51 18.46 0.98
N ALA A 132 -1.86 17.52 1.68
CA ALA A 132 -1.81 16.13 1.24
C ALA A 132 -3.21 15.52 1.05
N SER A 133 -4.11 15.73 2.02
CA SER A 133 -5.49 15.25 1.93
C SER A 133 -6.24 15.85 0.75
N TYR A 134 -6.01 17.12 0.45
CA TYR A 134 -6.57 17.77 -0.73
C TYR A 134 -6.04 17.13 -2.03
N CYS A 135 -4.73 16.92 -2.16
CA CYS A 135 -4.16 16.28 -3.34
C CYS A 135 -4.68 14.84 -3.53
N ILE A 136 -4.78 14.03 -2.45
CA ILE A 136 -5.32 12.67 -2.56
C ILE A 136 -6.79 12.68 -2.97
N PHE A 137 -7.59 13.60 -2.45
CA PHE A 137 -8.98 13.77 -2.87
C PHE A 137 -9.10 14.20 -4.33
N ASP A 138 -8.19 15.03 -4.82
CA ASP A 138 -8.15 15.45 -6.22
C ASP A 138 -7.79 14.27 -7.15
N ALA A 139 -6.78 13.47 -6.77
CA ALA A 139 -6.44 12.24 -7.48
C ALA A 139 -7.63 11.26 -7.54
N GLN A 140 -8.38 11.14 -6.43
CA GLN A 140 -9.59 10.33 -6.38
C GLN A 140 -10.66 10.78 -7.39
N LYS A 141 -10.85 12.10 -7.55
CA LYS A 141 -11.81 12.65 -8.51
C LYS A 141 -11.42 12.37 -9.94
N GLU A 142 -10.16 12.54 -10.30
CA GLU A 142 -9.67 12.31 -11.66
C GLU A 142 -9.81 10.84 -12.07
N VAL A 143 -9.42 9.91 -11.18
CA VAL A 143 -9.58 8.47 -11.42
C VAL A 143 -11.05 8.09 -11.57
N SER A 144 -11.92 8.63 -10.69
CA SER A 144 -13.37 8.41 -10.78
C SER A 144 -13.99 9.01 -12.06
N ALA A 145 -13.50 10.16 -12.52
CA ALA A 145 -13.97 10.80 -13.74
C ALA A 145 -13.65 9.94 -14.98
N CYS A 146 -12.42 9.43 -15.06
CA CYS A 146 -12.03 8.48 -16.09
C CYS A 146 -12.93 7.23 -16.07
N ASP A 147 -13.13 6.62 -14.90
CA ASP A 147 -13.95 5.41 -14.79
C ASP A 147 -15.40 5.62 -15.25
N LYS A 148 -15.99 6.77 -14.87
CA LYS A 148 -17.34 7.17 -15.28
C LYS A 148 -17.49 7.36 -16.78
N LYS A 149 -16.40 7.67 -17.49
CA LYS A 149 -16.41 7.80 -18.95
C LYS A 149 -16.79 6.50 -19.66
N PHE A 150 -16.62 5.37 -18.98
CA PHE A 150 -16.96 4.03 -19.47
C PHE A 150 -18.25 3.45 -18.88
N SER A 151 -19.01 4.17 -18.03
CA SER A 151 -20.19 3.61 -17.35
C SER A 151 -21.35 3.17 -18.28
N SER A 152 -21.35 3.61 -19.54
CA SER A 152 -22.31 3.16 -20.56
C SER A 152 -21.80 1.98 -21.40
N SER A 153 -20.56 1.53 -21.18
CA SER A 153 -19.94 0.39 -21.87
C SER A 153 -19.92 -0.84 -20.97
N ASN A 154 -20.34 -1.98 -21.51
CA ASN A 154 -20.31 -3.26 -20.79
C ASN A 154 -18.89 -3.86 -20.68
N GLN A 155 -17.89 -3.25 -21.34
CA GLN A 155 -16.49 -3.67 -21.29
C GLN A 155 -15.59 -2.42 -21.35
N SER A 156 -15.23 -1.90 -20.17
CA SER A 156 -14.17 -0.91 -20.05
C SER A 156 -12.81 -1.62 -20.09
N PRO A 157 -11.89 -1.26 -21.01
CA PRO A 157 -10.53 -1.79 -20.97
C PRO A 157 -9.74 -1.30 -19.74
N LEU A 158 -10.28 -0.34 -19.00
CA LEU A 158 -9.63 0.28 -17.83
C LEU A 158 -10.26 -0.14 -16.49
N GLY A 159 -11.34 -0.92 -16.48
CA GLY A 159 -12.14 -1.16 -15.27
C GLY A 159 -11.33 -1.67 -14.07
N ASP A 160 -10.55 -2.73 -14.26
CA ASP A 160 -9.72 -3.28 -13.18
C ASP A 160 -8.60 -2.33 -12.73
N ARG A 161 -7.97 -1.63 -13.69
CA ARG A 161 -6.89 -0.68 -13.43
C ARG A 161 -7.38 0.52 -12.63
N ASN A 162 -8.48 1.12 -13.06
CA ASN A 162 -9.16 2.20 -12.35
C ASN A 162 -9.61 1.74 -10.96
N SER A 163 -10.16 0.53 -10.84
CA SER A 163 -10.57 -0.02 -9.54
C SER A 163 -9.40 -0.17 -8.57
N ILE A 164 -8.24 -0.64 -9.04
CA ILE A 164 -7.03 -0.76 -8.21
C ILE A 164 -6.56 0.63 -7.76
N VAL A 165 -6.38 1.57 -8.69
CA VAL A 165 -5.96 2.94 -8.35
C VAL A 165 -6.94 3.60 -7.38
N GLN A 166 -8.24 3.42 -7.60
CA GLN A 166 -9.31 3.92 -6.72
C GLN A 166 -9.19 3.37 -5.30
N LYS A 167 -8.98 2.06 -5.14
CA LYS A 167 -8.79 1.44 -3.82
C LYS A 167 -7.53 1.98 -3.13
N LEU A 168 -6.44 2.16 -3.88
CA LEU A 168 -5.19 2.68 -3.34
C LEU A 168 -5.35 4.13 -2.83
N VAL A 169 -6.00 5.02 -3.60
CA VAL A 169 -6.27 6.40 -3.14
C VAL A 169 -7.18 6.43 -1.92
N ASP A 170 -8.18 5.54 -1.84
CA ASP A 170 -9.06 5.45 -0.67
C ASP A 170 -8.30 5.01 0.60
N VAL A 171 -7.37 4.05 0.47
CA VAL A 171 -6.46 3.65 1.56
C VAL A 171 -5.59 4.83 1.99
N ALA A 172 -4.93 5.51 1.04
CA ALA A 172 -4.06 6.65 1.35
C ALA A 172 -4.83 7.80 2.00
N ALA A 173 -6.06 8.09 1.54
CA ALA A 173 -6.92 9.10 2.13
C ALA A 173 -7.22 8.80 3.61
N ALA A 174 -7.50 7.54 3.93
CA ALA A 174 -7.72 7.12 5.31
C ALA A 174 -6.46 7.29 6.18
N ILE A 175 -5.28 6.91 5.67
CA ILE A 175 -4.02 7.08 6.41
C ILE A 175 -3.70 8.56 6.63
N VAL A 176 -3.82 9.41 5.61
CA VAL A 176 -3.60 10.85 5.74
C VAL A 176 -4.60 11.48 6.72
N LYS A 177 -5.84 10.98 6.76
CA LYS A 177 -6.84 11.40 7.76
C LYS A 177 -6.44 11.02 9.19
N LEU A 178 -5.75 9.89 9.40
CA LEU A 178 -5.19 9.57 10.72
C LEU A 178 -4.11 10.57 11.13
N LEU A 179 -3.24 10.96 10.19
CA LEU A 179 -2.19 11.96 10.41
C LEU A 179 -2.73 13.36 10.70
N LEU A 180 -3.92 13.70 10.17
CA LEU A 180 -4.61 14.96 10.46
C LEU A 180 -5.16 15.05 11.88
N ASN A 181 -5.49 13.91 12.48
CA ASN A 181 -6.20 13.83 13.76
C ASN A 181 -5.31 13.41 14.94
N GLY A 182 -4.03 13.11 14.68
CA GLY A 182 -3.02 12.75 15.69
C GLY A 182 -2.09 13.92 15.97
#